data_AF-A0A8C6QRJ3-F1
#
_entry.id   AF-A0A8C6QRJ3-F1
#
_cell.length_a   1.000
_cell.length_b   1.000
_cell.length_c   1.000
_cell.angle_alpha   90.00
_cell.angle_beta   90.00
_cell.angle_gamma   90.00
#
_symmetry.space_group_name_H-M   'P 1'
#
loop_
_entity.id
_entity.type
_entity.pdbx_description
1 polymer ?
#
loop_
_entity_poly.entity_id
_entity_poly.type
_entity_poly.pdbx_seq_one_letter_code
_entity_poly.pdbx_strand_id
1 'polypeptide(L)'
;MAPKKKLNRGKELEVKKRGGKKGASTTVKESTMVEELKEFYHKQIQDLEDRLARYQRKWDELAVQEKLFRQEFEQLANNKKEIVAFLKRTLNQRMDEITNLNEQLQGLQLAKEVEKDALEAQLAQVRHEFQETKGQLTSENITLGAKLAALEEFRLQKEELTENYTKLEGQLRKQESEYKEYVYNLEKKSVLDKDRLRKEIIQRVNLVAAEFRRVANNQMWETTKRAILENNSITLQLTKVSQQGVQLLQENEQLKGVRDKLCKQMELLENTQEIMARNRREHQKVILMLAEKCSQQKQGKEEAEQLRLLLSQMEQNFLKLQTDNQTLRNEKEQLEQQLEQQHATAQKLQKELTEEQKARASLEMVLAQATSFLQDIMQIRTVVEDGKFDLVFQLQHKEMLQQLLALLSSAVILKPQQDLCDPDQDSEPHSTPQESWLSTQTPKAASLVQKLSTITSYQPGDLGLVPRQARIPPNPHDLRSLSYVTRMGIIKLQNTNEIYPSCTLKRFRKFSLPRPFLRRK
;
A
#
# COMPACT_ATOMS: atom_id res chain seq x y z
N MET A 1 -49.45 -48.63 -76.18
CA MET A 1 -50.44 -47.52 -76.23
C MET A 1 -49.68 -46.27 -76.69
N ALA A 2 -49.88 -45.70 -77.88
CA ALA A 2 -50.74 -46.02 -79.03
C ALA A 2 -50.45 -47.42 -79.66
N PRO A 3 -51.01 -47.83 -80.83
CA PRO A 3 -52.02 -47.16 -81.68
C PRO A 3 -53.28 -47.98 -82.04
N LYS A 4 -54.26 -47.32 -82.66
CA LYS A 4 -55.46 -47.92 -83.29
C LYS A 4 -55.40 -47.80 -84.83
N LYS A 5 -55.67 -48.89 -85.56
CA LYS A 5 -56.06 -49.01 -86.98
C LYS A 5 -56.59 -50.44 -87.19
N LYS A 6 -57.43 -50.81 -88.17
CA LYS A 6 -58.54 -50.18 -88.92
C LYS A 6 -58.99 -51.27 -89.94
N LEU A 7 -60.29 -51.41 -90.23
CA LEU A 7 -60.81 -52.06 -91.47
C LEU A 7 -60.57 -53.60 -91.60
N ASN A 8 -61.26 -54.41 -92.46
CA ASN A 8 -62.49 -54.25 -93.27
C ASN A 8 -63.07 -55.62 -93.72
N ARG A 9 -64.38 -55.68 -94.10
CA ARG A 9 -65.09 -56.67 -95.00
C ARG A 9 -64.99 -58.17 -94.64
N GLY A 10 -66.02 -59.02 -94.72
CA GLY A 10 -66.96 -59.40 -95.83
C GLY A 10 -66.91 -60.95 -95.96
N LYS A 11 -67.83 -61.75 -96.51
CA LYS A 11 -69.04 -61.65 -97.36
C LYS A 11 -69.93 -62.90 -97.08
N GLU A 12 -71.28 -62.83 -97.01
CA GLU A 12 -72.30 -63.23 -98.04
C GLU A 12 -72.48 -64.73 -98.40
N LEU A 13 -73.71 -65.07 -98.86
CA LEU A 13 -74.22 -66.36 -99.44
C LEU A 13 -74.54 -67.49 -98.44
N GLU A 14 -75.57 -68.36 -98.61
CA GLU A 14 -76.88 -68.36 -99.31
C GLU A 14 -77.80 -69.34 -98.50
N VAL A 15 -79.05 -69.06 -98.09
CA VAL A 15 -80.34 -69.00 -98.84
C VAL A 15 -80.97 -70.37 -99.20
N LYS A 16 -82.32 -70.47 -99.06
CA LYS A 16 -83.25 -71.60 -99.33
C LYS A 16 -83.28 -72.72 -98.24
N LYS A 17 -84.38 -73.46 -98.02
CA LYS A 17 -85.61 -73.65 -98.83
C LYS A 17 -86.90 -73.90 -98.01
N ARG A 18 -88.02 -73.50 -98.64
CA ARG A 18 -89.47 -73.68 -98.39
C ARG A 18 -89.96 -75.00 -97.74
N GLY A 19 -91.19 -74.97 -97.20
CA GLY A 19 -92.03 -76.15 -96.89
C GLY A 19 -93.49 -76.04 -97.38
N GLY A 20 -94.28 -77.11 -97.21
CA GLY A 20 -95.70 -77.27 -97.62
C GLY A 20 -95.91 -77.80 -99.06
N LYS A 21 -96.94 -78.60 -99.41
CA LYS A 21 -98.24 -78.89 -98.74
C LYS A 21 -98.91 -80.14 -99.37
N LYS A 22 -99.82 -80.82 -98.63
CA LYS A 22 -100.70 -81.98 -99.02
C LYS A 22 -99.99 -83.34 -99.26
N GLY A 23 -100.58 -84.52 -98.98
CA GLY A 23 -101.75 -84.84 -98.12
C GLY A 23 -102.70 -85.94 -98.65
N ALA A 24 -102.79 -87.08 -97.95
CA ALA A 24 -103.78 -88.19 -98.07
C ALA A 24 -103.80 -88.97 -99.42
N SER A 25 -104.12 -90.28 -99.51
CA SER A 25 -104.29 -91.38 -98.52
C SER A 25 -104.39 -92.72 -99.27
N THR A 26 -103.98 -93.86 -98.67
CA THR A 26 -104.57 -95.22 -98.86
C THR A 26 -103.94 -96.17 -97.83
N THR A 27 -104.74 -97.05 -97.23
CA THR A 27 -104.45 -97.76 -95.97
C THR A 27 -104.02 -99.24 -96.14
N VAL A 28 -103.62 -99.86 -95.02
CA VAL A 28 -103.48 -101.32 -94.78
C VAL A 28 -102.21 -102.01 -95.33
N LYS A 29 -101.09 -101.28 -95.42
CA LYS A 29 -99.72 -101.87 -95.41
C LYS A 29 -98.75 -101.07 -94.53
N GLU A 30 -99.26 -100.59 -93.40
CA GLU A 30 -98.66 -99.48 -92.63
C GLU A 30 -97.93 -99.92 -91.35
N SER A 31 -97.86 -101.21 -91.00
CA SER A 31 -97.13 -101.67 -89.80
C SER A 31 -95.63 -101.81 -90.03
N THR A 32 -95.21 -102.75 -90.89
CA THR A 32 -93.78 -103.10 -91.08
C THR A 32 -92.96 -101.94 -91.65
N MET A 33 -93.50 -101.22 -92.64
CA MET A 33 -92.88 -99.99 -93.17
C MET A 33 -92.69 -98.90 -92.10
N VAL A 34 -93.57 -98.83 -91.09
CA VAL A 34 -93.45 -97.87 -89.97
C VAL A 34 -92.47 -98.37 -88.91
N GLU A 35 -92.32 -99.68 -88.74
CA GLU A 35 -91.28 -100.28 -87.90
C GLU A 35 -89.89 -100.07 -88.50
N GLU A 36 -89.72 -100.29 -89.81
CA GLU A 36 -88.50 -99.95 -90.56
C GLU A 36 -88.17 -98.44 -90.50
N LEU A 37 -89.17 -97.56 -90.66
CA LEU A 37 -88.99 -96.11 -90.47
C LEU A 37 -88.62 -95.74 -89.03
N LYS A 38 -89.26 -96.35 -88.03
CA LYS A 38 -88.93 -96.14 -86.61
C LYS A 38 -87.50 -96.57 -86.35
N GLU A 39 -87.06 -97.73 -86.82
CA GLU A 39 -85.67 -98.18 -86.69
C GLU A 39 -84.68 -97.22 -87.37
N PHE A 40 -84.99 -96.74 -88.58
CA PHE A 40 -84.18 -95.73 -89.27
C PHE A 40 -84.04 -94.45 -88.42
N TYR A 41 -85.15 -93.94 -87.88
CA TYR A 41 -85.12 -92.77 -87.01
C TYR A 41 -84.44 -93.02 -85.66
N HIS A 42 -84.55 -94.21 -85.06
CA HIS A 42 -83.82 -94.54 -83.82
C HIS A 42 -82.31 -94.64 -84.08
N LYS A 43 -81.88 -95.26 -85.18
CA LYS A 43 -80.47 -95.30 -85.61
C LYS A 43 -79.95 -93.88 -85.88
N GLN A 44 -80.74 -93.04 -86.55
CA GLN A 44 -80.40 -91.62 -86.77
C GLN A 44 -80.34 -90.80 -85.48
N ILE A 45 -81.24 -91.04 -84.51
CA ILE A 45 -81.19 -90.41 -83.18
C ILE A 45 -79.92 -90.86 -82.46
N GLN A 46 -79.62 -92.16 -82.44
CA GLN A 46 -78.41 -92.70 -81.81
C GLN A 46 -77.13 -92.13 -82.44
N ASP A 47 -77.04 -92.03 -83.77
CA ASP A 47 -75.92 -91.38 -84.48
C ASP A 47 -75.76 -89.89 -84.09
N LEU A 48 -76.88 -89.19 -83.92
CA LEU A 48 -76.91 -87.78 -83.50
C LEU A 48 -76.56 -87.61 -82.02
N GLU A 49 -77.02 -88.49 -81.14
CA GLU A 49 -76.69 -88.53 -79.71
C GLU A 49 -75.22 -88.86 -79.50
N ASP A 50 -74.69 -89.88 -80.18
CA ASP A 50 -73.26 -90.18 -80.17
C ASP A 50 -72.44 -89.02 -80.76
N ARG A 51 -72.95 -88.33 -81.78
CA ARG A 51 -72.31 -87.11 -82.32
C ARG A 51 -72.34 -85.96 -81.31
N LEU A 52 -73.43 -85.79 -80.57
CA LEU A 52 -73.58 -84.79 -79.51
C LEU A 52 -72.64 -85.11 -78.34
N ALA A 53 -72.58 -86.37 -77.89
CA ALA A 53 -71.64 -86.84 -76.87
C ALA A 53 -70.17 -86.73 -77.32
N ARG A 54 -69.86 -86.95 -78.61
CA ARG A 54 -68.54 -86.67 -79.21
C ARG A 54 -68.20 -85.18 -79.23
N TYR A 55 -69.19 -84.28 -79.36
CA TYR A 55 -68.98 -82.83 -79.24
C TYR A 55 -68.90 -82.36 -77.78
N GLN A 56 -69.68 -82.94 -76.85
CA GLN A 56 -69.59 -82.66 -75.40
C GLN A 56 -68.21 -83.02 -74.87
N ARG A 57 -67.75 -84.26 -75.05
CA ARG A 57 -66.41 -84.69 -74.62
C ARG A 57 -65.30 -83.77 -75.14
N LYS A 58 -65.42 -83.28 -76.39
CA LYS A 58 -64.48 -82.31 -76.98
C LYS A 58 -64.61 -80.91 -76.38
N TRP A 59 -65.82 -80.47 -76.03
CA TRP A 59 -66.03 -79.22 -75.30
C TRP A 59 -65.47 -79.29 -73.88
N ASP A 60 -65.69 -80.39 -73.18
CA ASP A 60 -65.14 -80.62 -71.84
C ASP A 60 -63.60 -80.69 -71.87
N GLU A 61 -63.03 -81.41 -72.84
CA GLU A 61 -61.59 -81.47 -73.09
C GLU A 61 -61.01 -80.07 -73.38
N LEU A 62 -61.60 -79.31 -74.31
CA LEU A 62 -61.18 -77.94 -74.61
C LEU A 62 -61.34 -76.99 -73.42
N ALA A 63 -62.40 -77.12 -72.62
CA ALA A 63 -62.63 -76.30 -71.43
C ALA A 63 -61.68 -76.67 -70.27
N VAL A 64 -61.20 -77.92 -70.20
CA VAL A 64 -60.11 -78.31 -69.30
C VAL A 64 -58.78 -77.77 -69.80
N GLN A 65 -58.48 -77.88 -71.10
CA GLN A 65 -57.26 -77.31 -71.70
C GLN A 65 -57.20 -75.78 -71.52
N GLU A 66 -58.30 -75.05 -71.75
CA GLU A 66 -58.37 -73.59 -71.51
C GLU A 66 -58.06 -73.25 -70.04
N LYS A 67 -58.62 -74.00 -69.09
CA LYS A 67 -58.36 -73.80 -67.65
C LYS A 67 -56.90 -74.09 -67.29
N LEU A 68 -56.31 -75.15 -67.85
CA LEU A 68 -54.89 -75.48 -67.64
C LEU A 68 -53.97 -74.40 -68.20
N PHE A 69 -54.13 -74.03 -69.48
CA PHE A 69 -53.35 -72.93 -70.07
C PHE A 69 -53.53 -71.63 -69.30
N ARG A 70 -54.73 -71.32 -68.82
CA ARG A 70 -54.98 -70.14 -67.99
C ARG A 70 -54.24 -70.21 -66.65
N GLN A 71 -54.24 -71.36 -65.97
CA GLN A 71 -53.47 -71.56 -64.75
C GLN A 71 -51.96 -71.44 -65.01
N GLU A 72 -51.44 -72.00 -66.10
CA GLU A 72 -50.04 -71.84 -66.54
C GLU A 72 -49.69 -70.38 -66.83
N PHE A 73 -50.56 -69.62 -67.51
CA PHE A 73 -50.35 -68.19 -67.75
C PHE A 73 -50.41 -67.36 -66.46
N GLU A 74 -51.32 -67.68 -65.53
CA GLU A 74 -51.43 -66.98 -64.25
C GLU A 74 -50.22 -67.30 -63.33
N GLN A 75 -49.75 -68.56 -63.30
CA GLN A 75 -48.49 -68.95 -62.65
C GLN A 75 -47.28 -68.25 -63.29
N LEU A 76 -47.14 -68.28 -64.62
CA LEU A 76 -46.05 -67.62 -65.34
C LEU A 76 -46.06 -66.09 -65.11
N ALA A 77 -47.24 -65.48 -65.00
CA ALA A 77 -47.38 -64.07 -64.66
C ALA A 77 -46.98 -63.78 -63.21
N ASN A 78 -47.30 -64.66 -62.26
CA ASN A 78 -46.89 -64.52 -60.86
C ASN A 78 -45.38 -64.73 -60.69
N ASN A 79 -44.81 -65.80 -61.25
CA ASN A 79 -43.37 -66.04 -61.28
C ASN A 79 -42.61 -64.85 -61.87
N LYS A 80 -43.12 -64.22 -62.95
CA LYS A 80 -42.54 -63.00 -63.52
C LYS A 80 -42.63 -61.80 -62.56
N LYS A 81 -43.76 -61.59 -61.86
CA LYS A 81 -43.88 -60.53 -60.83
C LYS A 81 -42.88 -60.76 -59.69
N GLU A 82 -42.75 -62.00 -59.22
CA GLU A 82 -41.88 -62.38 -58.11
C GLU A 82 -40.41 -62.23 -58.47
N ILE A 83 -39.97 -62.70 -59.64
CA ILE A 83 -38.61 -62.50 -60.15
C ILE A 83 -38.31 -60.99 -60.29
N VAL A 84 -39.24 -60.20 -60.86
CA VAL A 84 -39.06 -58.74 -60.98
C VAL A 84 -39.03 -58.06 -59.61
N ALA A 85 -39.84 -58.51 -58.63
CA ALA A 85 -39.85 -57.97 -57.29
C ALA A 85 -38.60 -58.37 -56.48
N PHE A 86 -38.05 -59.56 -56.69
CA PHE A 86 -36.77 -59.99 -56.14
C PHE A 86 -35.62 -59.15 -56.72
N LEU A 87 -35.50 -59.10 -58.06
CA LEU A 87 -34.46 -58.32 -58.73
C LEU A 87 -34.52 -56.83 -58.38
N LYS A 88 -35.72 -56.25 -58.22
CA LYS A 88 -35.87 -54.86 -57.72
C LYS A 88 -35.40 -54.70 -56.27
N ARG A 89 -35.73 -55.62 -55.36
CA ARG A 89 -35.24 -55.55 -53.97
C ARG A 89 -33.72 -55.66 -53.93
N THR A 90 -33.13 -56.62 -54.65
CA THR A 90 -31.68 -56.80 -54.69
C THR A 90 -30.97 -55.63 -55.36
N LEU A 91 -31.54 -55.06 -56.44
CA LEU A 91 -30.99 -53.86 -57.08
C LEU A 91 -31.02 -52.65 -56.13
N ASN A 92 -32.13 -52.43 -55.44
CA ASN A 92 -32.24 -51.36 -54.44
C ASN A 92 -31.24 -51.58 -53.30
N GLN A 93 -31.16 -52.79 -52.73
CA GLN A 93 -30.18 -53.12 -51.69
C GLN A 93 -28.74 -52.82 -52.13
N ARG A 94 -28.35 -53.17 -53.37
CA ARG A 94 -27.03 -52.80 -53.91
C ARG A 94 -26.87 -51.30 -54.14
N MET A 95 -27.93 -50.58 -54.50
CA MET A 95 -27.89 -49.12 -54.61
C MET A 95 -27.70 -48.47 -53.22
N ASP A 96 -28.44 -48.93 -52.22
CA ASP A 96 -28.35 -48.46 -50.83
C ASP A 96 -26.98 -48.79 -50.22
N GLU A 97 -26.40 -49.97 -50.50
CA GLU A 97 -25.01 -50.30 -50.17
C GLU A 97 -24.01 -49.33 -50.84
N ILE A 98 -24.21 -49.02 -52.12
CA ILE A 98 -23.34 -48.09 -52.87
C ILE A 98 -23.44 -46.66 -52.32
N THR A 99 -24.63 -46.16 -51.96
CA THR A 99 -24.75 -44.82 -51.35
C THR A 99 -24.11 -44.77 -49.97
N ASN A 100 -24.37 -45.76 -49.11
CA ASN A 100 -23.73 -45.86 -47.78
C ASN A 100 -22.20 -45.91 -47.87
N LEU A 101 -21.64 -46.71 -48.79
CA LEU A 101 -20.19 -46.78 -49.00
C LEU A 101 -19.60 -45.49 -49.58
N ASN A 102 -20.34 -44.80 -50.47
CA ASN A 102 -19.92 -43.51 -51.02
C ASN A 102 -19.97 -42.39 -49.96
N GLU A 103 -21.00 -42.37 -49.10
CA GLU A 103 -21.10 -41.44 -47.97
C GLU A 103 -19.97 -41.67 -46.94
N GLN A 104 -19.66 -42.93 -46.62
CA GLN A 104 -18.51 -43.27 -45.77
C GLN A 104 -17.17 -42.83 -46.41
N LEU A 105 -17.01 -43.04 -47.73
CA LEU A 105 -15.82 -42.62 -48.47
C LEU A 105 -15.67 -41.08 -48.48
N GLN A 106 -16.77 -40.34 -48.67
CA GLN A 106 -16.77 -38.87 -48.59
C GLN A 106 -16.47 -38.38 -47.16
N GLY A 107 -17.05 -39.02 -46.13
CA GLY A 107 -16.73 -38.72 -44.73
C GLY A 107 -15.26 -38.95 -44.39
N LEU A 108 -14.66 -40.03 -44.88
CA LEU A 108 -13.22 -40.31 -44.73
C LEU A 108 -12.33 -39.34 -45.52
N GLN A 109 -12.77 -38.87 -46.69
CA GLN A 109 -12.07 -37.82 -47.45
C GLN A 109 -12.07 -36.49 -46.68
N LEU A 110 -13.25 -36.05 -46.21
CA LEU A 110 -13.37 -34.81 -45.42
C LEU A 110 -12.61 -34.88 -44.10
N ALA A 111 -12.64 -36.01 -43.39
CA ALA A 111 -11.85 -36.22 -42.18
C ALA A 111 -10.34 -36.09 -42.45
N LYS A 112 -9.85 -36.72 -43.52
CA LYS A 112 -8.45 -36.63 -43.95
C LYS A 112 -8.05 -35.21 -44.36
N GLU A 113 -8.95 -34.46 -45.01
CA GLU A 113 -8.71 -33.06 -45.37
C GLU A 113 -8.63 -32.17 -44.13
N VAL A 114 -9.53 -32.34 -43.15
CA VAL A 114 -9.48 -31.63 -41.86
C VAL A 114 -8.21 -31.99 -41.06
N GLU A 115 -7.80 -33.26 -41.02
CA GLU A 115 -6.54 -33.68 -40.38
C GLU A 115 -5.32 -33.07 -41.07
N LYS A 116 -5.28 -33.09 -42.41
CA LYS A 116 -4.23 -32.46 -43.21
C LYS A 116 -4.12 -30.97 -42.91
N ASP A 117 -5.24 -30.24 -42.94
CA ASP A 117 -5.26 -28.79 -42.77
C ASP A 117 -4.91 -28.40 -41.32
N ALA A 118 -5.30 -29.21 -40.33
CA ALA A 118 -4.85 -29.06 -38.95
C ALA A 118 -3.34 -29.27 -38.79
N LEU A 119 -2.75 -30.25 -39.46
CA LEU A 119 -1.30 -30.49 -39.46
C LEU A 119 -0.54 -29.39 -40.21
N GLU A 120 -1.06 -28.89 -41.32
CA GLU A 120 -0.49 -27.75 -42.05
C GLU A 120 -0.56 -26.45 -41.21
N ALA A 121 -1.64 -26.24 -40.45
CA ALA A 121 -1.76 -25.12 -39.51
C ALA A 121 -0.74 -25.23 -38.35
N GLN A 122 -0.59 -26.41 -37.72
CA GLN A 122 0.43 -26.65 -36.69
C GLN A 122 1.85 -26.43 -37.23
N LEU A 123 2.13 -26.91 -38.44
CA LEU A 123 3.42 -26.74 -39.10
C LEU A 123 3.70 -25.29 -39.49
N ALA A 124 2.66 -24.51 -39.85
CA ALA A 124 2.76 -23.07 -40.05
C ALA A 124 3.01 -22.32 -38.73
N GLN A 125 2.33 -22.68 -37.64
CA GLN A 125 2.53 -22.12 -36.30
C GLN A 125 3.97 -22.34 -35.82
N VAL A 126 4.48 -23.58 -35.82
CA VAL A 126 5.85 -23.89 -35.38
C VAL A 126 6.91 -23.17 -36.22
N ARG A 127 6.66 -22.98 -37.54
CA ARG A 127 7.53 -22.14 -38.40
C ARG A 127 7.49 -20.66 -38.00
N HIS A 128 6.33 -20.15 -37.62
CA HIS A 128 6.17 -18.76 -37.18
C HIS A 128 6.89 -18.53 -35.84
N GLU A 129 6.67 -19.39 -34.85
CA GLU A 129 7.32 -19.37 -33.53
C GLU A 129 8.85 -19.47 -33.64
N PHE A 130 9.35 -20.37 -34.52
CA PHE A 130 10.77 -20.49 -34.79
C PHE A 130 11.36 -19.22 -35.44
N GLN A 131 10.64 -18.60 -36.37
CA GLN A 131 11.10 -17.38 -37.04
C GLN A 131 11.03 -16.15 -36.10
N GLU A 132 10.07 -16.10 -35.18
CA GLU A 132 9.99 -15.06 -34.14
C GLU A 132 11.10 -15.19 -33.11
N THR A 133 11.29 -16.38 -32.52
CA THR A 133 12.37 -16.64 -31.55
C THR A 133 13.75 -16.40 -32.17
N LYS A 134 13.96 -16.79 -33.43
CA LYS A 134 15.15 -16.42 -34.22
C LYS A 134 15.28 -14.90 -34.38
N GLY A 135 14.18 -14.19 -34.64
CA GLY A 135 14.15 -12.73 -34.75
C GLY A 135 14.53 -12.04 -33.43
N GLN A 136 13.97 -12.50 -32.31
CA GLN A 136 14.28 -12.04 -30.95
C GLN A 136 15.75 -12.26 -30.62
N LEU A 137 16.27 -13.48 -30.78
CA LEU A 137 17.69 -13.78 -30.55
C LEU A 137 18.63 -12.96 -31.47
N THR A 138 18.20 -12.65 -32.69
CA THR A 138 18.97 -11.78 -33.61
C THR A 138 19.00 -10.33 -33.11
N SER A 139 17.86 -9.77 -32.66
CA SER A 139 17.80 -8.40 -32.15
C SER A 139 18.49 -8.24 -30.80
N GLU A 140 18.45 -9.26 -29.94
CA GLU A 140 19.26 -9.35 -28.71
C GLU A 140 20.75 -9.39 -29.04
N ASN A 141 21.18 -10.21 -30.01
CA ASN A 141 22.59 -10.29 -30.40
C ASN A 141 23.11 -8.94 -30.94
N ILE A 142 22.34 -8.26 -31.80
CA ILE A 142 22.66 -6.90 -32.27
C ILE A 142 22.75 -5.92 -31.08
N THR A 143 21.82 -5.99 -30.13
CA THR A 143 21.80 -5.13 -28.93
C THR A 143 22.99 -5.40 -28.00
N LEU A 144 23.41 -6.66 -27.86
CA LEU A 144 24.59 -7.06 -27.10
C LEU A 144 25.88 -6.63 -27.80
N GLY A 145 25.95 -6.74 -29.13
CA GLY A 145 27.06 -6.22 -29.93
C GLY A 145 27.24 -4.71 -29.78
N ALA A 146 26.14 -3.94 -29.83
CA ALA A 146 26.17 -2.50 -29.58
C ALA A 146 26.64 -2.14 -28.16
N LYS A 147 26.18 -2.90 -27.14
CA LYS A 147 26.65 -2.75 -25.74
C LYS A 147 28.13 -3.10 -25.58
N LEU A 148 28.62 -4.10 -26.32
CA LEU A 148 30.02 -4.52 -26.31
C LEU A 148 30.92 -3.45 -26.96
N ALA A 149 30.53 -2.92 -28.11
CA ALA A 149 31.25 -1.82 -28.77
C ALA A 149 31.36 -0.58 -27.86
N ALA A 150 30.25 -0.17 -27.21
CA ALA A 150 30.28 0.94 -26.25
C ALA A 150 31.18 0.65 -25.01
N LEU A 151 31.31 -0.61 -24.61
CA LEU A 151 32.22 -1.03 -23.54
C LEU A 151 33.69 -1.00 -24.02
N GLU A 152 33.97 -1.37 -25.26
CA GLU A 152 35.30 -1.26 -25.88
C GLU A 152 35.73 0.20 -26.07
N GLU A 153 34.82 1.09 -26.48
CA GLU A 153 35.04 2.55 -26.51
C GLU A 153 35.36 3.09 -25.11
N PHE A 154 34.57 2.74 -24.09
CA PHE A 154 34.84 3.14 -22.71
C PHE A 154 36.19 2.59 -22.19
N ARG A 155 36.54 1.36 -22.58
CA ARG A 155 37.84 0.73 -22.27
C ARG A 155 39.01 1.51 -22.90
N LEU A 156 38.88 1.93 -24.16
CA LEU A 156 39.86 2.78 -24.86
C LEU A 156 39.98 4.16 -24.23
N GLN A 157 38.87 4.87 -24.00
CA GLN A 157 38.86 6.19 -23.34
C GLN A 157 39.51 6.14 -21.95
N LYS A 158 39.28 5.06 -21.19
CA LYS A 158 39.94 4.83 -19.90
C LYS A 158 41.46 4.64 -20.06
N GLU A 159 41.91 3.88 -21.05
CA GLU A 159 43.35 3.69 -21.32
C GLU A 159 44.01 5.01 -21.72
N GLU A 160 43.45 5.75 -22.67
CA GLU A 160 43.92 7.08 -23.06
C GLU A 160 44.01 8.05 -21.87
N LEU A 161 42.99 8.06 -21.01
CA LEU A 161 42.98 8.89 -19.80
C LEU A 161 44.08 8.47 -18.81
N THR A 162 44.33 7.16 -18.63
CA THR A 162 45.45 6.69 -17.78
C THR A 162 46.83 6.95 -18.39
N GLU A 163 46.96 6.93 -19.72
CA GLU A 163 48.20 7.28 -20.41
C GLU A 163 48.47 8.78 -20.28
N ASN A 164 47.45 9.63 -20.45
CA ASN A 164 47.54 11.07 -20.23
C ASN A 164 47.83 11.43 -18.77
N TYR A 165 47.23 10.71 -17.81
CA TYR A 165 47.52 10.88 -16.39
C TYR A 165 48.98 10.49 -16.04
N THR A 166 49.48 9.36 -16.55
CA THR A 166 50.88 8.94 -16.32
C THR A 166 51.90 9.83 -17.03
N LYS A 167 51.57 10.38 -18.22
CA LYS A 167 52.35 11.46 -18.86
C LYS A 167 52.43 12.71 -17.97
N LEU A 168 51.30 13.14 -17.39
CA LEU A 168 51.24 14.32 -16.53
C LEU A 168 51.95 14.12 -15.19
N GLU A 169 51.80 12.96 -14.54
CA GLU A 169 52.63 12.60 -13.38
C GLU A 169 54.12 12.59 -13.73
N GLY A 170 54.49 12.06 -14.90
CA GLY A 170 55.87 12.06 -15.39
C GLY A 170 56.45 13.46 -15.57
N GLN A 171 55.64 14.43 -16.04
CA GLN A 171 56.02 15.84 -16.12
C GLN A 171 56.15 16.48 -14.73
N LEU A 172 55.19 16.25 -13.84
CA LEU A 172 55.22 16.78 -12.47
C LEU A 172 56.44 16.28 -11.69
N ARG A 173 56.75 14.97 -11.77
CA ARG A 173 57.94 14.38 -11.13
C ARG A 173 59.25 14.96 -11.67
N LYS A 174 59.33 15.27 -12.97
CA LYS A 174 60.48 15.94 -13.60
C LYS A 174 60.66 17.36 -13.05
N GLN A 175 59.60 18.17 -13.07
CA GLN A 175 59.62 19.51 -12.48
C GLN A 175 59.99 19.46 -10.98
N GLU A 176 59.47 18.50 -10.22
CA GLU A 176 59.88 18.28 -8.83
C GLU A 176 61.38 18.00 -8.69
N SER A 177 61.98 17.14 -9.52
CA SER A 177 63.44 16.91 -9.50
C SER A 177 64.23 18.16 -9.90
N GLU A 178 63.80 18.86 -10.96
CA GLU A 178 64.44 20.10 -11.43
C GLU A 178 64.41 21.20 -10.35
N TYR A 179 63.29 21.37 -9.64
CA TYR A 179 63.20 22.29 -8.50
C TYR A 179 64.05 21.85 -7.30
N LYS A 180 64.11 20.55 -6.99
CA LYS A 180 64.96 20.02 -5.89
C LYS A 180 66.46 20.24 -6.22
N GLU A 181 66.87 19.98 -7.45
CA GLU A 181 68.23 20.28 -7.93
C GLU A 181 68.52 21.78 -7.96
N TYR A 182 67.57 22.61 -8.38
CA TYR A 182 67.71 24.07 -8.37
C TYR A 182 67.93 24.62 -6.95
N VAL A 183 67.10 24.19 -5.99
CA VAL A 183 67.24 24.57 -4.57
C VAL A 183 68.59 24.09 -4.01
N TYR A 184 68.96 22.82 -4.21
CA TYR A 184 70.25 22.29 -3.77
C TYR A 184 71.44 23.05 -4.37
N ASN A 185 71.36 23.45 -5.65
CA ASN A 185 72.39 24.25 -6.30
C ASN A 185 72.47 25.70 -5.75
N LEU A 186 71.34 26.31 -5.36
CA LEU A 186 71.33 27.60 -4.67
C LEU A 186 71.91 27.51 -3.25
N GLU A 187 71.53 26.49 -2.49
CA GLU A 187 72.06 26.24 -1.14
C GLU A 187 73.58 26.01 -1.18
N LYS A 188 74.04 25.14 -2.10
CA LYS A 188 75.46 24.86 -2.35
C LYS A 188 76.24 26.13 -2.70
N LYS A 189 75.71 26.99 -3.58
CA LYS A 189 76.31 28.31 -3.88
C LYS A 189 76.38 29.19 -2.63
N SER A 190 75.26 29.33 -1.90
CA SER A 190 75.20 30.13 -0.67
C SER A 190 76.20 29.68 0.41
N VAL A 191 76.43 28.38 0.56
CA VAL A 191 77.44 27.83 1.48
C VAL A 191 78.86 28.16 1.00
N LEU A 192 79.16 27.96 -0.28
CA LEU A 192 80.47 28.26 -0.86
C LEU A 192 80.81 29.76 -0.78
N ASP A 193 79.84 30.65 -1.01
CA ASP A 193 80.03 32.10 -0.90
C ASP A 193 80.25 32.54 0.55
N LYS A 194 79.54 31.94 1.53
CA LYS A 194 79.79 32.18 2.97
C LYS A 194 81.19 31.75 3.40
N ASP A 195 81.67 30.61 2.94
CA ASP A 195 83.02 30.13 3.26
C ASP A 195 84.12 30.88 2.49
N ARG A 196 83.85 31.35 1.27
CA ARG A 196 84.71 32.30 0.56
C ARG A 196 84.86 33.60 1.35
N LEU A 197 83.73 34.19 1.78
CA LEU A 197 83.73 35.43 2.56
C LEU A 197 84.45 35.26 3.90
N ARG A 198 84.26 34.13 4.60
CA ARG A 198 85.04 33.79 5.80
C ARG A 198 86.54 33.74 5.54
N LYS A 199 86.98 33.06 4.47
CA LYS A 199 88.40 32.97 4.08
C LYS A 199 88.98 34.35 3.79
N GLU A 200 88.24 35.20 3.08
CA GLU A 200 88.66 36.57 2.77
C GLU A 200 88.76 37.44 4.04
N ILE A 201 87.79 37.36 4.96
CA ILE A 201 87.85 38.06 6.25
C ILE A 201 89.08 37.61 7.06
N ILE A 202 89.35 36.30 7.15
CA ILE A 202 90.53 35.76 7.84
C ILE A 202 91.83 36.24 7.18
N GLN A 203 91.90 36.26 5.84
CA GLN A 203 93.06 36.78 5.11
C GLN A 203 93.28 38.27 5.37
N ARG A 204 92.24 39.11 5.33
CA ARG A 204 92.32 40.55 5.64
C ARG A 204 92.76 40.79 7.08
N VAL A 205 92.23 40.03 8.06
CA VAL A 205 92.64 40.12 9.47
C VAL A 205 94.11 39.70 9.65
N ASN A 206 94.55 38.63 8.98
CA ASN A 206 95.95 38.18 9.04
C ASN A 206 96.92 39.18 8.40
N LEU A 207 96.54 39.83 7.29
CA LEU A 207 97.31 40.89 6.65
C LEU A 207 97.44 42.10 7.60
N VAL A 208 96.34 42.55 8.18
CA VAL A 208 96.31 43.64 9.17
C VAL A 208 97.17 43.31 10.38
N ALA A 209 97.11 42.07 10.89
CA ALA A 209 97.95 41.62 12.00
C ALA A 209 99.45 41.55 11.63
N ALA A 210 99.79 41.18 10.39
CA ALA A 210 101.16 41.20 9.90
C ALA A 210 101.70 42.64 9.76
N GLU A 211 100.87 43.57 9.26
CA GLU A 211 101.22 44.99 9.17
C GLU A 211 101.39 45.64 10.54
N PHE A 212 100.50 45.37 11.50
CA PHE A 212 100.68 45.83 12.89
C PHE A 212 102.01 45.34 13.50
N ARG A 213 102.37 44.07 13.29
CA ARG A 213 103.68 43.53 13.73
C ARG A 213 104.84 44.24 13.02
N ARG A 214 104.74 44.47 11.70
CA ARG A 214 105.77 45.13 10.90
C ARG A 214 106.02 46.56 11.37
N VAL A 215 104.96 47.36 11.52
CA VAL A 215 105.03 48.75 11.99
C VAL A 215 105.60 48.81 13.41
N ALA A 216 105.09 47.98 14.33
CA ALA A 216 105.59 47.93 15.71
C ALA A 216 107.09 47.62 15.77
N ASN A 217 107.56 46.61 15.03
CA ASN A 217 108.97 46.20 15.03
C ASN A 217 109.88 47.29 14.41
N ASN A 218 109.41 47.99 13.37
CA ASN A 218 110.23 48.98 12.65
C ASN A 218 110.36 50.33 13.40
N GLN A 219 109.35 50.72 14.19
CA GLN A 219 109.48 51.83 15.13
C GLN A 219 110.30 51.45 16.38
N MET A 220 110.50 50.15 16.66
CA MET A 220 110.95 49.68 17.96
C MET A 220 112.33 50.20 18.38
N TRP A 221 113.34 50.35 17.52
CA TRP A 221 114.70 50.70 17.96
C TRP A 221 114.80 52.09 18.63
N GLU A 222 114.62 53.18 17.87
CA GLU A 222 114.66 54.54 18.44
C GLU A 222 113.53 54.78 19.45
N THR A 223 112.40 54.10 19.28
CA THR A 223 111.29 54.19 20.24
C THR A 223 111.58 53.40 21.51
N THR A 224 112.46 52.38 21.55
CA THR A 224 112.75 51.58 22.76
C THR A 224 113.27 52.45 23.89
N LYS A 225 114.21 53.37 23.62
CA LYS A 225 114.79 54.22 24.67
C LYS A 225 113.77 55.17 25.29
N ARG A 226 112.81 55.67 24.51
CA ARG A 226 111.73 56.55 24.97
C ARG A 226 110.58 55.75 25.60
N ALA A 227 110.20 54.65 24.96
CA ALA A 227 109.15 53.74 25.37
C ALA A 227 109.55 52.75 26.47
N ILE A 228 110.78 52.68 26.98
CA ILE A 228 111.01 52.05 28.29
C ILE A 228 110.43 52.96 29.40
N LEU A 229 110.64 54.27 29.30
CA LEU A 229 110.07 55.24 30.24
C LEU A 229 108.56 55.42 30.01
N GLU A 230 108.13 55.55 28.75
CA GLU A 230 106.70 55.65 28.43
C GLU A 230 105.96 54.32 28.63
N ASN A 231 106.53 53.13 28.37
CA ASN A 231 105.88 51.87 28.79
C ASN A 231 105.84 51.71 30.30
N ASN A 232 106.78 52.23 31.10
CA ASN A 232 106.63 52.17 32.55
C ASN A 232 105.43 53.03 33.01
N SER A 233 105.25 54.22 32.43
CA SER A 233 104.07 55.07 32.67
C SER A 233 102.78 54.45 32.13
N ILE A 234 102.79 53.98 30.89
CA ILE A 234 101.65 53.34 30.21
C ILE A 234 101.33 51.98 30.83
N THR A 235 102.29 51.24 31.38
CA THR A 235 102.01 50.01 32.16
C THR A 235 101.38 50.35 33.50
N LEU A 236 101.76 51.45 34.16
CA LEU A 236 101.06 51.93 35.35
C LEU A 236 99.64 52.42 35.03
N GLN A 237 99.42 53.01 33.86
CA GLN A 237 98.08 53.39 33.38
C GLN A 237 97.27 52.19 32.89
N LEU A 238 97.88 51.23 32.21
CA LEU A 238 97.26 50.01 31.67
C LEU A 238 96.94 49.01 32.79
N THR A 239 97.73 48.96 33.86
CA THR A 239 97.35 48.20 35.06
C THR A 239 96.17 48.86 35.78
N LYS A 240 96.09 50.20 35.86
CA LYS A 240 94.90 50.91 36.35
C LYS A 240 93.67 50.70 35.46
N VAL A 241 93.81 50.80 34.13
CA VAL A 241 92.72 50.58 33.15
C VAL A 241 92.33 49.10 33.09
N SER A 242 93.26 48.17 33.32
CA SER A 242 92.98 46.74 33.47
C SER A 242 92.26 46.44 34.78
N GLN A 243 92.65 47.06 35.90
CA GLN A 243 91.92 46.99 37.16
C GLN A 243 90.51 47.57 37.02
N GLN A 244 90.34 48.72 36.35
CA GLN A 244 89.04 49.28 36.00
C GLN A 244 88.26 48.39 35.04
N GLY A 245 88.91 47.73 34.08
CA GLY A 245 88.30 46.75 33.18
C GLY A 245 87.82 45.50 33.91
N VAL A 246 88.58 45.01 34.90
CA VAL A 246 88.19 43.90 35.79
C VAL A 246 87.06 44.33 36.72
N GLN A 247 87.08 45.56 37.26
CA GLN A 247 85.97 46.12 38.03
C GLN A 247 84.70 46.23 37.17
N LEU A 248 84.79 46.80 35.97
CA LEU A 248 83.66 46.88 35.02
C LEU A 248 83.18 45.50 34.56
N LEU A 249 84.06 44.49 34.45
CA LEU A 249 83.65 43.11 34.19
C LEU A 249 82.92 42.50 35.39
N GLN A 250 83.41 42.70 36.61
CA GLN A 250 82.75 42.26 37.85
C GLN A 250 81.39 42.97 38.05
N GLU A 251 81.30 44.27 37.78
CA GLU A 251 80.04 45.02 37.73
C GLU A 251 79.13 44.48 36.63
N ASN A 252 79.65 44.17 35.44
CA ASN A 252 78.85 43.59 34.35
C ASN A 252 78.35 42.17 34.68
N GLU A 253 79.13 41.37 35.42
CA GLU A 253 78.70 40.06 35.95
C GLU A 253 77.69 40.20 37.08
N GLN A 254 77.85 41.18 37.98
CA GLN A 254 76.84 41.52 38.99
C GLN A 254 75.54 42.00 38.34
N LEU A 255 75.61 42.88 37.34
CA LEU A 255 74.46 43.38 36.57
C LEU A 255 73.80 42.27 35.74
N LYS A 256 74.56 41.35 35.16
CA LYS A 256 74.02 40.09 34.58
C LYS A 256 73.32 39.25 35.65
N GLY A 257 73.93 39.07 36.81
CA GLY A 257 73.33 38.33 37.93
C GLY A 257 72.05 38.99 38.46
N VAL A 258 71.97 40.32 38.48
CA VAL A 258 70.75 41.08 38.83
C VAL A 258 69.71 40.97 37.72
N ARG A 259 70.09 41.11 36.44
CA ARG A 259 69.22 40.88 35.29
C ARG A 259 68.64 39.47 35.30
N ASP A 260 69.46 38.45 35.56
CA ASP A 260 69.04 37.05 35.51
C ASP A 260 68.17 36.68 36.72
N LYS A 261 68.35 37.35 37.87
CA LYS A 261 67.38 37.34 38.98
C LYS A 261 66.06 38.01 38.59
N LEU A 262 66.12 39.17 37.94
CA LEU A 262 64.95 39.93 37.51
C LEU A 262 64.16 39.19 36.42
N CYS A 263 64.82 38.53 35.47
CA CYS A 263 64.18 37.66 34.48
C CYS A 263 63.47 36.48 35.15
N LYS A 264 64.07 35.84 36.17
CA LYS A 264 63.41 34.77 36.94
C LYS A 264 62.24 35.28 37.77
N GLN A 265 62.31 36.52 38.29
CA GLN A 265 61.18 37.17 38.95
C GLN A 265 60.05 37.50 37.96
N MET A 266 60.40 37.99 36.76
CA MET A 266 59.45 38.27 35.68
C MET A 266 58.76 36.98 35.20
N GLU A 267 59.53 35.92 34.93
CA GLU A 267 59.03 34.60 34.55
C GLU A 267 58.13 34.00 35.64
N LEU A 268 58.48 34.14 36.92
CA LEU A 268 57.61 33.74 38.04
C LEU A 268 56.31 34.55 38.06
N LEU A 269 56.38 35.87 37.88
CA LEU A 269 55.21 36.75 37.85
C LEU A 269 54.30 36.43 36.65
N GLU A 270 54.85 36.24 35.46
CA GLU A 270 54.15 35.79 34.25
C GLU A 270 53.44 34.45 34.49
N ASN A 271 54.12 33.47 35.08
CA ASN A 271 53.49 32.19 35.46
C ASN A 271 52.35 32.38 36.48
N THR A 272 52.50 33.23 37.50
CA THR A 272 51.39 33.53 38.42
C THR A 272 50.23 34.26 37.73
N GLN A 273 50.51 35.16 36.79
CA GLN A 273 49.50 35.85 35.99
C GLN A 273 48.76 34.90 35.07
N GLU A 274 49.45 33.93 34.45
CA GLU A 274 48.83 32.85 33.69
C GLU A 274 47.91 31.99 34.55
N ILE A 275 48.36 31.57 35.74
CA ILE A 275 47.54 30.79 36.68
C ILE A 275 46.32 31.60 37.13
N MET A 276 46.50 32.87 37.51
CA MET A 276 45.37 33.75 37.86
C MET A 276 44.39 33.96 36.68
N ALA A 277 44.89 34.05 35.44
CA ALA A 277 44.05 34.17 34.25
C ALA A 277 43.29 32.87 33.93
N ARG A 278 43.89 31.70 34.14
CA ARG A 278 43.25 30.37 34.03
C ARG A 278 42.16 30.24 35.09
N ASN A 279 42.48 30.45 36.36
CA ASN A 279 41.53 30.41 37.49
C ASN A 279 40.38 31.41 37.27
N ARG A 280 40.65 32.64 36.79
CA ARG A 280 39.59 33.62 36.47
C ARG A 280 38.67 33.13 35.36
N ARG A 281 39.18 32.47 34.32
CA ARG A 281 38.36 31.85 33.25
C ARG A 281 37.52 30.68 33.79
N GLU A 282 38.06 29.89 34.70
CA GLU A 282 37.35 28.77 35.34
C GLU A 282 36.24 29.27 36.28
N HIS A 283 36.53 30.24 37.15
CA HIS A 283 35.52 30.90 37.97
C HIS A 283 34.44 31.58 37.12
N GLN A 284 34.80 32.23 36.00
CA GLN A 284 33.82 32.79 35.06
C GLN A 284 32.90 31.72 34.46
N LYS A 285 33.43 30.55 34.09
CA LYS A 285 32.60 29.41 33.64
C LYS A 285 31.66 28.92 34.74
N VAL A 286 32.15 28.78 35.98
CA VAL A 286 31.31 28.38 37.13
C VAL A 286 30.22 29.40 37.41
N ILE A 287 30.53 30.70 37.36
CA ILE A 287 29.54 31.79 37.51
C ILE A 287 28.48 31.71 36.40
N LEU A 288 28.87 31.46 35.15
CA LEU A 288 27.92 31.30 34.04
C LEU A 288 27.01 30.07 34.22
N MET A 289 27.55 28.90 34.59
CA MET A 289 26.75 27.70 34.87
C MET A 289 25.80 27.90 36.07
N LEU A 290 26.23 28.64 37.11
CA LEU A 290 25.38 28.98 38.24
C LEU A 290 24.28 29.98 37.86
N ALA A 291 24.59 30.99 37.04
CA ALA A 291 23.60 31.93 36.53
C ALA A 291 22.56 31.23 35.64
N GLU A 292 22.99 30.30 34.78
CA GLU A 292 22.11 29.47 33.95
C GLU A 292 21.21 28.58 34.81
N LYS A 293 21.75 27.87 35.81
CA LYS A 293 20.94 27.08 36.76
C LYS A 293 19.97 27.94 37.58
N CYS A 294 20.36 29.15 37.97
CA CYS A 294 19.45 30.11 38.61
C CYS A 294 18.34 30.57 37.66
N SER A 295 18.58 30.65 36.35
CA SER A 295 17.55 30.94 35.34
C SER A 295 16.61 29.75 35.16
N GLN A 296 17.15 28.53 35.01
CA GLN A 296 16.37 27.29 34.94
C GLN A 296 15.49 27.09 36.19
N GLN A 297 16.01 27.41 37.38
CA GLN A 297 15.24 27.31 38.63
C GLN A 297 14.16 28.40 38.77
N LYS A 298 14.32 29.58 38.13
CA LYS A 298 13.25 30.58 38.05
C LYS A 298 12.15 30.12 37.12
N GLN A 299 12.50 29.69 35.90
CA GLN A 299 11.54 29.14 34.93
C GLN A 299 10.76 27.96 35.54
N GLY A 300 11.44 27.00 36.18
CA GLY A 300 10.76 25.87 36.84
C GLY A 300 9.88 26.25 38.04
N LYS A 301 10.07 27.44 38.65
CA LYS A 301 9.13 28.00 39.63
C LYS A 301 7.94 28.66 38.96
N GLU A 302 8.17 29.44 37.91
CA GLU A 302 7.13 30.10 37.11
C GLU A 302 6.19 29.05 36.48
N GLU A 303 6.73 27.95 35.95
CA GLU A 303 5.98 26.79 35.47
C GLU A 303 5.21 26.07 36.60
N ALA A 304 5.82 25.89 37.77
CA ALA A 304 5.14 25.29 38.93
C ALA A 304 4.01 26.19 39.49
N GLU A 305 4.17 27.51 39.44
CA GLU A 305 3.13 28.47 39.82
C GLU A 305 1.98 28.49 38.81
N GLN A 306 2.27 28.41 37.50
CA GLN A 306 1.25 28.24 36.45
C GLN A 306 0.47 26.93 36.62
N LEU A 307 1.16 25.81 36.86
CA LEU A 307 0.52 24.51 37.13
C LEU A 307 -0.32 24.56 38.42
N ARG A 308 0.13 25.26 39.45
CA ARG A 308 -0.63 25.44 40.71
C ARG A 308 -1.90 26.26 40.53
N LEU A 309 -1.86 27.31 39.69
CA LEU A 309 -3.05 28.08 39.31
C LEU A 309 -4.03 27.22 38.51
N LEU A 310 -3.55 26.43 37.55
CA LEU A 310 -4.38 25.50 36.78
C LEU A 310 -5.01 24.43 37.67
N LEU A 311 -4.26 23.84 38.61
CA LEU A 311 -4.78 22.88 39.58
C LEU A 311 -5.86 23.49 40.46
N SER A 312 -5.63 24.69 41.01
CA SER A 312 -6.64 25.43 41.79
C SER A 312 -7.92 25.72 40.98
N GLN A 313 -7.80 26.04 39.69
CA GLN A 313 -8.95 26.20 38.79
C GLN A 313 -9.68 24.87 38.55
N MET A 314 -8.97 23.75 38.40
CA MET A 314 -9.56 22.42 38.24
C MET A 314 -10.23 21.92 39.54
N GLU A 315 -9.65 22.20 40.70
CA GLU A 315 -10.25 21.94 42.02
C GLU A 315 -11.56 22.72 42.19
N GLN A 316 -11.58 24.02 41.84
CA GLN A 316 -12.81 24.83 41.85
C GLN A 316 -13.87 24.31 40.87
N ASN A 317 -13.46 23.84 39.69
CA ASN A 317 -14.38 23.25 38.71
C ASN A 317 -14.92 21.89 39.18
N PHE A 318 -14.08 21.06 39.82
CA PHE A 318 -14.50 19.79 40.41
C PHE A 318 -15.49 20.00 41.56
N LEU A 319 -15.25 20.97 42.46
CA LEU A 319 -16.17 21.30 43.55
C LEU A 319 -17.54 21.76 43.03
N LYS A 320 -17.58 22.58 41.96
CA LYS A 320 -18.84 22.93 41.28
C LYS A 320 -19.52 21.70 40.70
N LEU A 321 -18.79 20.90 39.92
CA LEU A 321 -19.36 19.70 39.31
C LEU A 321 -19.85 18.67 40.36
N GLN A 322 -19.25 18.67 41.55
CA GLN A 322 -19.70 17.88 42.71
C GLN A 322 -20.98 18.46 43.34
N THR A 323 -21.10 19.79 43.49
CA THR A 323 -22.37 20.39 43.93
C THR A 323 -23.49 20.15 42.92
N ASP A 324 -23.20 20.29 41.62
CA ASP A 324 -24.16 20.08 40.54
C ASP A 324 -24.59 18.61 40.43
N ASN A 325 -23.67 17.66 40.67
CA ASN A 325 -24.02 16.24 40.78
C ASN A 325 -24.92 15.95 42.00
N GLN A 326 -24.75 16.69 43.11
CA GLN A 326 -25.59 16.48 44.29
C GLN A 326 -26.98 17.10 44.11
N THR A 327 -27.13 18.26 43.46
CA THR A 327 -28.45 18.80 43.13
C THR A 327 -29.18 17.88 42.14
N LEU A 328 -28.51 17.43 41.07
CA LEU A 328 -29.10 16.50 40.09
C LEU A 328 -29.48 15.14 40.71
N ARG A 329 -28.79 14.68 41.76
CA ARG A 329 -29.20 13.49 42.54
C ARG A 329 -30.47 13.76 43.34
N ASN A 330 -30.53 14.88 44.07
CA ASN A 330 -31.71 15.25 44.84
C ASN A 330 -32.94 15.43 43.93
N GLU A 331 -32.77 16.06 42.75
CA GLU A 331 -33.80 16.19 41.72
C GLU A 331 -34.26 14.83 41.16
N LYS A 332 -33.31 13.92 40.90
CA LYS A 332 -33.62 12.56 40.46
C LYS A 332 -34.40 11.77 41.52
N GLU A 333 -34.01 11.86 42.79
CA GLU A 333 -34.71 11.22 43.90
C GLU A 333 -36.14 11.77 44.07
N GLN A 334 -36.35 13.07 43.90
CA GLN A 334 -37.68 13.68 43.86
C GLN A 334 -38.53 13.17 42.68
N LEU A 335 -37.95 13.05 41.49
CA LEU A 335 -38.65 12.52 40.31
C LEU A 335 -38.96 11.03 40.43
N GLU A 336 -38.09 10.24 41.07
CA GLU A 336 -38.35 8.82 41.37
C GLU A 336 -39.47 8.66 42.41
N GLN A 337 -39.52 9.51 43.45
CA GLN A 337 -40.63 9.56 44.39
C GLN A 337 -41.96 9.92 43.70
N GLN A 338 -41.97 10.90 42.79
CA GLN A 338 -43.16 11.26 42.01
C GLN A 338 -43.60 10.12 41.07
N LEU A 339 -42.66 9.42 40.42
CA LEU A 339 -42.95 8.28 39.57
C LEU A 339 -43.52 7.11 40.39
N GLU A 340 -42.99 6.85 41.57
CA GLU A 340 -43.45 5.78 42.46
C GLU A 340 -44.83 6.09 43.06
N GLN A 341 -45.12 7.36 43.36
CA GLN A 341 -46.47 7.84 43.69
C GLN A 341 -47.46 7.62 42.53
N GLN A 342 -47.10 7.99 41.30
CA GLN A 342 -47.98 7.75 40.13
C GLN A 342 -48.13 6.26 39.80
N HIS A 343 -47.11 5.44 40.03
CA HIS A 343 -47.21 3.99 39.89
C HIS A 343 -48.13 3.40 40.97
N ALA A 344 -48.10 3.91 42.20
CA ALA A 344 -49.01 3.51 43.27
C ALA A 344 -50.48 3.90 42.99
N THR A 345 -50.75 5.09 42.43
CA THR A 345 -52.12 5.47 42.03
C THR A 345 -52.59 4.68 40.81
N ALA A 346 -51.73 4.46 39.81
CA ALA A 346 -52.02 3.57 38.68
C ALA A 346 -52.34 2.13 39.15
N GLN A 347 -51.61 1.60 40.14
CA GLN A 347 -51.92 0.28 40.72
C GLN A 347 -53.23 0.23 41.51
N LYS A 348 -53.68 1.33 42.14
CA LYS A 348 -55.02 1.42 42.76
C LYS A 348 -56.11 1.33 41.68
N LEU A 349 -56.03 2.22 40.69
CA LEU A 349 -56.95 2.25 39.54
C LEU A 349 -56.97 0.91 38.76
N GLN A 350 -55.83 0.25 38.62
CA GLN A 350 -55.73 -1.08 38.00
C GLN A 350 -56.49 -2.15 38.81
N LYS A 351 -56.44 -2.12 40.16
CA LYS A 351 -57.19 -3.04 41.02
C LYS A 351 -58.69 -2.80 40.89
N GLU A 352 -59.12 -1.55 41.05
CA GLU A 352 -60.51 -1.10 40.89
C GLU A 352 -61.07 -1.55 39.52
N LEU A 353 -60.31 -1.36 38.44
CA LEU A 353 -60.67 -1.85 37.10
C LEU A 353 -60.84 -3.37 37.05
N THR A 354 -59.96 -4.15 37.70
CA THR A 354 -60.14 -5.62 37.75
C THR A 354 -61.30 -6.07 38.62
N GLU A 355 -61.74 -5.26 39.59
CA GLU A 355 -62.89 -5.54 40.44
C GLU A 355 -64.19 -5.21 39.71
N GLU A 356 -64.28 -4.08 39.00
CA GLU A 356 -65.35 -3.80 38.03
C GLU A 356 -65.43 -4.85 36.91
N GLN A 357 -64.30 -5.30 36.36
CA GLN A 357 -64.28 -6.38 35.36
C GLN A 357 -64.80 -7.72 35.91
N LYS A 358 -64.48 -8.08 37.15
CA LYS A 358 -65.04 -9.27 37.83
C LYS A 358 -66.54 -9.10 38.08
N ALA A 359 -66.98 -7.92 38.52
CA ALA A 359 -68.39 -7.61 38.71
C ALA A 359 -69.16 -7.78 37.38
N ARG A 360 -68.67 -7.16 36.28
CA ARG A 360 -69.23 -7.34 34.94
C ARG A 360 -69.26 -8.78 34.49
N ALA A 361 -68.15 -9.52 34.60
CA ALA A 361 -68.11 -10.93 34.23
C ALA A 361 -69.11 -11.79 35.04
N SER A 362 -69.32 -11.48 36.32
CA SER A 362 -70.34 -12.15 37.14
C SER A 362 -71.77 -11.82 36.69
N LEU A 363 -72.05 -10.57 36.30
CA LEU A 363 -73.33 -10.14 35.76
C LEU A 363 -73.59 -10.74 34.37
N GLU A 364 -72.59 -10.79 33.50
CA GLU A 364 -72.64 -11.47 32.20
C GLU A 364 -72.91 -12.97 32.36
N MET A 365 -72.28 -13.64 33.34
CA MET A 365 -72.54 -15.04 33.65
C MET A 365 -73.98 -15.27 34.14
N VAL A 366 -74.53 -14.41 35.01
CA VAL A 366 -75.94 -14.55 35.44
C VAL A 366 -76.91 -14.22 34.30
N LEU A 367 -76.60 -13.26 33.42
CA LEU A 367 -77.40 -12.98 32.22
C LEU A 367 -77.37 -14.15 31.21
N ALA A 368 -76.22 -14.80 31.03
CA ALA A 368 -76.08 -16.00 30.21
C ALA A 368 -76.87 -17.18 30.79
N GLN A 369 -76.81 -17.40 32.10
CA GLN A 369 -77.62 -18.43 32.78
C GLN A 369 -79.12 -18.11 32.73
N ALA A 370 -79.51 -16.85 32.93
CA ALA A 370 -80.91 -16.44 32.82
C ALA A 370 -81.47 -16.63 31.40
N THR A 371 -80.65 -16.39 30.37
CA THR A 371 -81.05 -16.62 28.97
C THR A 371 -81.07 -18.11 28.60
N SER A 372 -80.20 -18.96 29.15
CA SER A 372 -80.32 -20.43 28.98
C SER A 372 -81.57 -20.98 29.70
N PHE A 373 -81.81 -20.61 30.96
CA PHE A 373 -83.04 -21.00 31.68
C PHE A 373 -84.31 -20.56 30.94
N LEU A 374 -84.32 -19.38 30.30
CA LEU A 374 -85.43 -18.94 29.46
C LEU A 374 -85.59 -19.79 28.18
N GLN A 375 -84.50 -20.28 27.58
CA GLN A 375 -84.57 -21.22 26.46
C GLN A 375 -85.11 -22.59 26.90
N ASP A 376 -84.67 -23.10 28.06
CA ASP A 376 -85.13 -24.37 28.62
C ASP A 376 -86.64 -24.32 28.95
N ILE A 377 -87.11 -23.23 29.59
CA ILE A 377 -88.54 -22.97 29.86
C ILE A 377 -89.37 -23.02 28.56
N MET A 378 -88.83 -22.58 27.43
CA MET A 378 -89.55 -22.60 26.14
C MET A 378 -89.63 -24.00 25.51
N GLN A 379 -88.69 -24.92 25.77
CA GLN A 379 -88.67 -26.23 25.10
C GLN A 379 -89.63 -27.26 25.70
N ILE A 380 -89.93 -27.21 27.00
CA ILE A 380 -90.81 -28.20 27.66
C ILE A 380 -92.31 -27.85 27.46
N ARG A 381 -92.65 -26.81 26.69
CA ARG A 381 -94.04 -26.35 26.49
C ARG A 381 -94.87 -27.18 25.49
N THR A 382 -94.26 -28.13 24.79
CA THR A 382 -94.90 -28.93 23.73
C THR A 382 -94.82 -30.43 24.00
N VAL A 383 -95.89 -31.17 23.71
CA VAL A 383 -95.99 -32.65 23.87
C VAL A 383 -95.98 -33.03 25.37
N VAL A 384 -97.10 -33.32 26.06
CA VAL A 384 -98.46 -33.81 25.68
C VAL A 384 -99.51 -32.96 26.46
N GLU A 385 -100.83 -32.86 26.21
CA GLU A 385 -101.80 -33.49 25.29
C GLU A 385 -102.56 -34.74 25.83
N ASP A 386 -103.06 -34.64 27.08
CA ASP A 386 -103.88 -35.59 27.89
C ASP A 386 -103.17 -36.60 28.81
N GLY A 387 -103.84 -36.90 29.94
CA GLY A 387 -103.63 -38.10 30.79
C GLY A 387 -102.25 -38.24 31.48
N LYS A 388 -102.19 -37.96 32.79
CA LYS A 388 -100.95 -37.72 33.57
C LYS A 388 -100.30 -36.36 33.29
N PHE A 389 -101.11 -35.32 33.10
CA PHE A 389 -100.59 -33.96 33.13
C PHE A 389 -100.45 -33.48 34.56
N ASP A 390 -99.19 -33.54 34.99
CA ASP A 390 -98.74 -33.65 36.36
C ASP A 390 -98.79 -32.30 37.08
N LEU A 391 -99.02 -32.32 38.40
CA LEU A 391 -98.73 -31.15 39.24
C LEU A 391 -97.28 -30.71 39.04
N VAL A 392 -96.36 -31.66 38.82
CA VAL A 392 -94.97 -31.41 38.49
C VAL A 392 -94.81 -30.41 37.34
N PHE A 393 -95.64 -30.40 36.30
CA PHE A 393 -95.43 -29.48 35.17
C PHE A 393 -95.76 -28.01 35.51
N GLN A 394 -96.93 -27.73 36.10
CA GLN A 394 -97.24 -26.37 36.53
C GLN A 394 -96.41 -25.92 37.74
N LEU A 395 -96.05 -26.85 38.64
CA LEU A 395 -95.15 -26.53 39.74
C LEU A 395 -93.75 -26.21 39.21
N GLN A 396 -93.15 -27.05 38.35
CA GLN A 396 -91.85 -26.78 37.70
C GLN A 396 -91.86 -25.47 36.91
N HIS A 397 -92.89 -25.18 36.12
CA HIS A 397 -92.94 -23.92 35.37
C HIS A 397 -93.00 -22.70 36.30
N LYS A 398 -93.65 -22.81 37.46
CA LYS A 398 -93.72 -21.73 38.46
C LYS A 398 -92.44 -21.65 39.31
N GLU A 399 -91.85 -22.80 39.62
CA GLU A 399 -90.65 -22.96 40.43
C GLU A 399 -89.39 -22.57 39.65
N MET A 400 -89.28 -22.91 38.36
CA MET A 400 -88.24 -22.40 37.47
C MET A 400 -88.38 -20.90 37.23
N LEU A 401 -89.59 -20.34 37.12
CA LEU A 401 -89.77 -18.88 37.08
C LEU A 401 -89.41 -18.21 38.41
N GLN A 402 -89.66 -18.86 39.56
CA GLN A 402 -89.18 -18.37 40.86
C GLN A 402 -87.65 -18.51 41.02
N GLN A 403 -87.02 -19.55 40.46
CA GLN A 403 -85.57 -19.73 40.44
C GLN A 403 -84.88 -18.71 39.51
N LEU A 404 -85.46 -18.43 38.34
CA LEU A 404 -85.02 -17.36 37.43
C LEU A 404 -85.10 -15.98 38.12
N LEU A 405 -86.22 -15.71 38.82
CA LEU A 405 -86.42 -14.46 39.55
C LEU A 405 -85.49 -14.37 40.78
N ALA A 406 -85.19 -15.48 41.45
CA ALA A 406 -84.18 -15.55 42.52
C ALA A 406 -82.76 -15.28 42.00
N LEU A 407 -82.37 -15.88 40.88
CA LEU A 407 -81.09 -15.61 40.19
C LEU A 407 -80.96 -14.13 39.84
N LEU A 408 -81.95 -13.56 39.13
CA LEU A 408 -81.91 -12.16 38.70
C LEU A 408 -81.98 -11.18 39.89
N SER A 409 -82.76 -11.46 40.94
CA SER A 409 -82.78 -10.61 42.14
C SER A 409 -81.50 -10.69 42.98
N SER A 410 -80.78 -11.82 42.96
CA SER A 410 -79.45 -11.93 43.57
C SER A 410 -78.39 -11.11 42.84
N ALA A 411 -78.47 -11.02 41.51
CA ALA A 411 -77.55 -10.22 40.69
C ALA A 411 -77.72 -8.70 40.88
N VAL A 412 -78.93 -8.22 41.17
CA VAL A 412 -79.19 -6.79 41.42
C VAL A 412 -78.49 -6.26 42.68
N ILE A 413 -78.04 -7.14 43.59
CA ILE A 413 -77.32 -6.78 44.82
C ILE A 413 -75.81 -6.54 44.55
N LEU A 414 -75.26 -7.02 43.44
CA LEU A 414 -73.83 -6.97 43.11
C LEU A 414 -73.34 -5.61 42.57
N LYS A 415 -73.90 -4.49 43.02
CA LYS A 415 -73.46 -3.15 42.62
C LYS A 415 -73.28 -2.18 43.80
N PRO A 416 -72.09 -2.15 44.42
CA PRO A 416 -71.67 -1.02 45.25
C PRO A 416 -71.58 0.26 44.42
N GLN A 417 -71.99 1.38 45.00
CA GLN A 417 -71.87 2.73 44.44
C GLN A 417 -71.20 3.61 45.50
N GLN A 418 -69.92 3.94 45.27
CA GLN A 418 -69.15 4.90 46.08
C GLN A 418 -67.95 5.32 45.20
N ASP A 419 -67.80 6.57 44.78
CA ASP A 419 -67.65 7.86 45.50
C ASP A 419 -66.20 8.19 45.85
N LEU A 420 -65.90 9.50 45.79
CA LEU A 420 -64.57 10.09 45.94
C LEU A 420 -64.04 9.97 47.37
N CYS A 421 -62.71 9.79 47.48
CA CYS A 421 -61.91 10.42 48.53
C CYS A 421 -60.54 10.83 47.97
N ASP A 422 -60.31 12.13 47.79
CA ASP A 422 -59.01 12.72 48.12
C ASP A 422 -58.75 12.50 49.63
N PRO A 423 -57.48 12.44 50.08
CA PRO A 423 -56.92 13.68 50.64
C PRO A 423 -55.39 13.83 50.51
N ASP A 424 -54.95 15.11 50.49
CA ASP A 424 -53.85 15.71 51.26
C ASP A 424 -52.41 15.12 51.21
N GLN A 425 -51.36 15.79 51.71
CA GLN A 425 -50.90 17.20 51.83
C GLN A 425 -49.48 17.10 52.46
N ASP A 426 -48.82 18.22 52.75
CA ASP A 426 -47.61 18.32 53.59
C ASP A 426 -46.26 17.76 53.04
N SER A 427 -45.09 18.36 53.34
CA SER A 427 -44.85 19.67 53.98
C SER A 427 -43.47 20.28 53.62
N GLU A 428 -43.31 21.54 54.03
CA GLU A 428 -42.10 22.40 53.99
C GLU A 428 -41.17 22.14 55.23
N PRO A 429 -40.20 22.98 55.68
CA PRO A 429 -39.24 23.94 55.04
C PRO A 429 -37.80 23.98 55.67
N HIS A 430 -36.95 24.96 55.26
CA HIS A 430 -35.90 25.69 56.06
C HIS A 430 -34.56 24.97 56.48
N SER A 431 -33.40 25.62 56.77
CA SER A 431 -32.87 27.02 56.59
C SER A 431 -31.31 27.15 56.76
N THR A 432 -30.77 28.38 56.62
CA THR A 432 -29.35 28.87 56.55
C THR A 432 -28.68 29.15 57.96
N PRO A 433 -27.59 29.97 58.22
CA PRO A 433 -26.54 30.70 57.42
C PRO A 433 -25.06 30.70 58.03
N GLN A 434 -24.22 31.71 57.65
CA GLN A 434 -22.99 32.27 58.33
C GLN A 434 -21.63 31.50 58.26
N GLU A 435 -20.41 32.09 58.25
CA GLU A 435 -19.87 33.47 57.99
C GLU A 435 -18.38 33.40 57.48
N SER A 436 -17.31 34.22 57.69
CA SER A 436 -16.91 35.43 58.48
C SER A 436 -15.73 36.22 57.81
N TRP A 437 -15.11 37.25 58.45
CA TRP A 437 -13.93 38.04 57.97
C TRP A 437 -12.86 38.33 59.07
N LEU A 438 -11.61 38.70 58.68
CA LEU A 438 -10.58 39.56 59.35
C LEU A 438 -9.24 39.43 58.54
N SER A 439 -8.55 40.45 57.98
CA SER A 439 -7.98 41.74 58.45
C SER A 439 -6.50 41.68 58.91
N THR A 440 -5.59 42.47 58.30
CA THR A 440 -4.49 43.26 58.95
C THR A 440 -3.60 44.05 57.95
N GLN A 441 -3.77 45.38 57.96
CA GLN A 441 -2.79 46.50 57.84
C GLN A 441 -1.79 46.69 56.66
N THR A 442 -1.48 47.97 56.44
CA THR A 442 -0.54 48.63 55.47
C THR A 442 0.64 49.29 56.28
N PRO A 443 1.51 50.27 55.85
CA PRO A 443 1.61 51.05 54.59
C PRO A 443 3.04 51.50 54.10
N LYS A 444 3.05 52.31 53.01
CA LYS A 444 3.94 53.48 52.68
C LYS A 444 5.47 53.35 52.45
N ALA A 445 5.83 53.43 51.16
CA ALA A 445 6.49 54.59 50.50
C ALA A 445 7.81 55.23 51.02
N ALA A 446 8.82 55.14 50.14
CA ALA A 446 9.75 56.20 49.69
C ALA A 446 10.82 56.84 50.63
N SER A 447 12.07 56.81 50.16
CA SER A 447 13.08 57.85 50.40
C SER A 447 13.87 58.14 49.12
N LEU A 448 13.81 59.37 48.62
CA LEU A 448 14.58 59.84 47.45
C LEU A 448 15.91 60.46 47.88
N VAL A 449 16.90 60.38 46.97
CA VAL A 449 18.05 61.29 46.84
C VAL A 449 18.92 61.52 48.10
N GLN A 450 20.13 60.97 48.05
CA GLN A 450 21.30 61.70 48.56
C GLN A 450 22.45 61.60 47.55
N LYS A 451 23.13 62.73 47.30
CA LYS A 451 24.42 62.84 46.58
C LYS A 451 24.40 62.53 45.07
N LEU A 452 23.61 63.29 44.32
CA LEU A 452 24.15 63.86 43.08
C LEU A 452 25.16 64.96 43.45
N SER A 453 26.36 64.98 42.84
CA SER A 453 27.11 66.19 42.38
C SER A 453 28.66 66.05 42.37
N THR A 454 29.21 65.51 41.29
CA THR A 454 30.46 65.94 40.58
C THR A 454 30.46 65.18 39.24
N ILE A 455 30.29 65.84 38.08
CA ILE A 455 31.35 66.44 37.24
C ILE A 455 32.37 65.34 36.82
N THR A 456 32.53 65.00 35.54
CA THR A 456 32.85 65.91 34.41
C THR A 456 32.02 65.69 33.13
N SER A 457 32.14 66.63 32.18
CA SER A 457 31.52 66.64 30.85
C SER A 457 32.11 65.64 29.85
N TYR A 458 31.27 65.15 28.94
CA TYR A 458 31.66 64.34 27.78
C TYR A 458 32.47 65.15 26.74
N GLN A 459 33.44 64.49 26.09
CA GLN A 459 34.11 64.99 24.89
C GLN A 459 33.50 64.31 23.63
N PRO A 460 33.35 65.03 22.49
CA PRO A 460 32.89 64.42 21.25
C PRO A 460 33.90 63.39 20.69
N GLY A 461 33.71 62.11 21.01
CA GLY A 461 34.56 61.01 20.51
C GLY A 461 34.30 59.63 21.13
N ASP A 462 33.82 59.56 22.38
CA ASP A 462 33.78 58.31 23.17
C ASP A 462 32.64 57.31 22.83
N LEU A 463 31.93 57.49 21.71
CA LEU A 463 30.85 56.59 21.27
C LEU A 463 31.11 55.89 19.92
N GLY A 464 32.37 55.80 19.50
CA GLY A 464 32.86 54.77 18.56
C GLY A 464 32.35 54.81 17.10
N LEU A 465 31.45 55.71 16.73
CA LEU A 465 30.70 55.67 15.47
C LEU A 465 30.69 57.00 14.68
N VAL A 466 31.86 57.63 14.48
CA VAL A 466 32.07 58.64 13.42
C VAL A 466 33.45 58.42 12.76
N PRO A 467 33.56 58.36 11.42
CA PRO A 467 34.84 58.20 10.73
C PRO A 467 35.79 59.39 10.95
N ARG A 468 37.09 59.12 11.14
CA ARG A 468 38.11 60.17 11.14
C ARG A 468 38.43 60.63 9.71
N GLN A 469 38.58 61.94 9.52
CA GLN A 469 38.91 62.55 8.23
C GLN A 469 40.22 61.99 7.65
N ALA A 470 40.29 61.91 6.32
CA ALA A 470 41.46 61.46 5.60
C ALA A 470 42.67 62.37 5.88
N ARG A 471 43.80 61.77 6.30
CA ARG A 471 45.08 62.47 6.26
C ARG A 471 45.55 62.55 4.81
N ILE A 472 45.93 63.75 4.38
CA ILE A 472 46.64 63.99 3.13
C ILE A 472 47.90 63.10 3.12
N PRO A 473 48.18 62.33 2.06
CA PRO A 473 49.36 61.48 2.01
C PRO A 473 50.64 62.34 2.00
N PRO A 474 51.68 61.98 2.78
CA PRO A 474 52.97 62.68 2.74
C PRO A 474 53.68 62.45 1.39
N ASN A 475 54.56 63.39 1.04
CA ASN A 475 55.33 63.38 -0.20
C ASN A 475 56.16 62.08 -0.33
N PRO A 476 56.13 61.37 -1.48
CA PRO A 476 56.83 60.09 -1.66
C PRO A 476 58.36 60.13 -1.44
N HIS A 477 58.98 61.31 -1.40
CA HIS A 477 60.40 61.44 -1.08
C HIS A 477 60.74 61.14 0.39
N ASP A 478 59.90 61.54 1.35
CA ASP A 478 60.22 61.46 2.79
C ASP A 478 60.21 60.01 3.32
N LEU A 479 59.43 59.13 2.69
CA LEU A 479 59.36 57.70 3.03
C LEU A 479 60.68 56.95 2.77
N ARG A 480 61.61 57.54 2.00
CA ARG A 480 62.91 56.92 1.68
C ARG A 480 63.84 56.86 2.91
N SER A 481 63.64 57.72 3.90
CA SER A 481 64.51 57.89 5.09
C SER A 481 64.19 56.96 6.27
N LEU A 482 63.09 56.20 6.22
CA LEU A 482 62.63 55.34 7.32
C LEU A 482 63.06 53.87 7.16
N SER A 483 63.36 53.21 8.28
CA SER A 483 63.86 51.84 8.33
C SER A 483 62.80 50.78 7.94
N TYR A 484 63.28 49.64 7.47
CA TYR A 484 62.46 48.58 6.85
C TYR A 484 61.31 48.07 7.75
N VAL A 485 61.57 47.91 9.05
CA VAL A 485 60.57 47.43 10.04
C VAL A 485 59.33 48.33 10.07
N THR A 486 59.52 49.65 10.00
CA THR A 486 58.44 50.64 10.04
C THR A 486 57.56 50.61 8.78
N ARG A 487 58.09 50.15 7.62
CA ARG A 487 57.31 50.06 6.37
C ARG A 487 56.34 48.87 6.35
N MET A 488 56.65 47.79 7.06
CA MET A 488 55.90 46.53 6.96
C MET A 488 54.76 46.39 7.98
N GLY A 489 54.68 47.28 8.98
CA GLY A 489 53.79 47.13 10.14
C GLY A 489 52.29 47.39 9.92
N ILE A 490 51.85 47.77 8.71
CA ILE A 490 50.47 48.23 8.45
C ILE A 490 49.61 47.20 7.69
N ILE A 491 50.22 46.16 7.09
CA ILE A 491 49.51 45.20 6.22
C ILE A 491 49.28 43.86 6.95
N LYS A 492 48.34 43.83 7.91
CA LYS A 492 47.56 42.64 8.30
C LYS A 492 46.50 42.94 9.38
N LEU A 493 45.27 43.21 8.94
CA LEU A 493 44.05 43.00 9.72
C LEU A 493 42.89 42.75 8.74
N GLN A 494 41.98 41.84 9.09
CA GLN A 494 40.86 41.34 8.25
C GLN A 494 41.35 40.50 7.02
N ASN A 495 40.70 39.39 6.62
CA ASN A 495 39.55 38.70 7.22
C ASN A 495 39.51 37.18 6.88
N THR A 496 38.89 36.38 7.77
CA THR A 496 37.97 35.21 7.56
C THR A 496 37.99 34.41 6.24
N ASN A 497 37.84 33.06 6.18
CA ASN A 497 37.32 32.10 7.18
C ASN A 497 37.81 30.63 6.99
N GLU A 498 37.71 29.86 8.08
CA GLU A 498 37.33 28.42 8.22
C GLU A 498 37.62 27.37 7.11
N ILE A 499 38.49 26.39 7.41
CA ILE A 499 38.45 25.02 6.83
C ILE A 499 38.90 23.95 7.86
N TYR A 500 38.04 22.96 8.12
CA TYR A 500 38.29 21.56 8.55
C TYR A 500 36.94 20.81 8.43
N PRO A 501 36.82 19.46 8.38
CA PRO A 501 37.76 18.39 8.76
C PRO A 501 38.28 17.60 7.53
N SER A 502 39.00 16.46 7.56
CA SER A 502 39.70 15.66 8.59
C SER A 502 40.75 14.78 7.88
N CYS A 503 41.81 14.35 8.58
CA CYS A 503 42.84 13.43 8.04
C CYS A 503 42.79 12.04 8.71
N THR A 504 42.98 10.97 7.95
CA THR A 504 42.89 9.58 8.43
C THR A 504 44.23 8.81 8.39
N LEU A 505 44.87 8.70 9.56
CA LEU A 505 45.27 7.41 10.19
C LEU A 505 45.95 6.33 9.29
N LYS A 506 47.27 6.05 9.40
CA LYS A 506 47.85 5.24 10.51
C LYS A 506 49.39 5.09 10.47
N ARG A 507 50.00 5.18 11.68
CA ARG A 507 51.15 4.44 12.26
C ARG A 507 52.41 4.07 11.42
N PHE A 508 53.58 4.41 11.97
CA PHE A 508 54.77 3.59 12.33
C PHE A 508 56.01 4.53 12.38
N ARG A 509 57.12 4.30 13.11
CA ARG A 509 57.54 3.26 14.08
C ARG A 509 58.43 3.95 15.16
N LYS A 510 58.64 3.34 16.32
CA LYS A 510 59.64 3.83 17.31
C LYS A 510 61.07 3.45 16.88
N PHE A 511 62.04 4.34 17.11
CA PHE A 511 63.46 4.00 17.22
C PHE A 511 64.08 4.69 18.45
N SER A 512 65.08 4.05 19.05
CA SER A 512 65.65 4.39 20.36
C SER A 512 67.02 5.07 20.26
N LEU A 513 67.30 6.02 21.15
CA LEU A 513 68.62 6.63 21.31
C LEU A 513 69.59 5.71 22.07
N PRO A 514 70.93 5.83 21.86
CA PRO A 514 71.92 4.99 22.52
C PRO A 514 72.13 5.32 24.01
N ARG A 515 72.64 4.35 24.79
CA ARG A 515 73.17 4.56 26.15
C ARG A 515 74.70 4.74 26.14
N PRO A 516 75.29 5.45 27.12
CA PRO A 516 76.71 5.81 27.12
C PRO A 516 77.65 4.67 27.53
N PHE A 517 78.93 4.85 27.22
CA PHE A 517 80.02 3.95 27.60
C PHE A 517 80.24 3.90 29.13
N LEU A 518 80.33 2.69 29.68
CA LEU A 518 81.02 2.40 30.95
C LEU A 518 81.75 1.06 30.83
N ARG A 519 83.07 1.08 30.95
CA ARG A 519 83.87 -0.08 31.38
C ARG A 519 85.04 0.40 32.22
N ARG A 520 85.36 -0.33 33.29
CA ARG A 520 86.50 -0.09 34.17
C ARG A 520 87.03 -1.45 34.58
N LYS A 521 88.31 -1.72 34.25
CA LYS A 521 88.86 -3.07 34.06
C LYS A 521 88.29 -3.79 32.82
#